data_AF-A0A354CN56-F1
#
_entry.id   AF-A0A354CN56-F1
#
_cell.length_a   1.000
_cell.length_b   1.000
_cell.length_c   1.000
_cell.angle_alpha   90.00
_cell.angle_beta   90.00
_cell.angle_gamma   90.00
#
_symmetry.space_group_name_H-M   'P 1'
#
loop_
_entity.id
_entity.type
_entity.pdbx_description
1 polymer ?
#
loop_
_entity_poly.entity_id
_entity_poly.type
_entity_poly.pdbx_seq_one_letter_code
_entity_poly.pdbx_strand_id
1 'polypeptide(L)' 'MSSIIMNFSNVYIGQDFIHDDNSIYMDMSDITGTDCYCDDDAAAEIKGRIGNMPVKAVHYIDSG' A
#
# COMPACT_ATOMS: atom_id res chain seq x y z
N MET A 1 8.22 6.86 14.26
CA MET A 1 6.98 7.08 13.50
C MET A 1 6.89 5.92 12.54
N SER A 2 5.78 5.18 12.52
CA SER A 2 5.67 4.01 11.66
C SER A 2 5.42 4.43 10.21
N SER A 3 5.99 3.67 9.28
CA SER A 3 5.77 3.81 7.85
C SER A 3 4.88 2.68 7.36
N ILE A 4 3.95 2.99 6.46
CA ILE A 4 3.08 2.01 5.83
C ILE A 4 3.35 2.07 4.33
N ILE A 5 3.70 0.94 3.73
CA ILE A 5 4.09 0.85 2.33
C ILE A 5 3.07 -0.02 1.63
N MET A 6 2.28 0.59 0.75
CA MET A 6 1.26 -0.07 -0.06
C MET A 6 1.78 -0.18 -1.49
N ASN A 7 2.25 -1.37 -1.85
CA ASN A 7 2.92 -1.62 -3.12
C ASN A 7 1.95 -2.21 -4.14
N PHE A 8 1.52 -1.41 -5.11
CA PHE A 8 0.60 -1.85 -6.17
C PHE A 8 1.36 -2.26 -7.44
N SER A 9 2.44 -1.57 -7.79
CA SER A 9 3.15 -1.76 -9.07
C SER A 9 4.52 -2.45 -8.95
N ASN A 10 4.86 -2.96 -7.77
CA ASN A 10 6.14 -3.61 -7.45
C ASN A 10 7.38 -2.69 -7.46
N VAL A 11 7.18 -1.37 -7.51
CA VAL A 11 8.28 -0.39 -7.60
C VAL A 11 9.13 -0.30 -6.33
N TYR A 12 8.60 -0.74 -5.19
CA TYR A 12 9.31 -0.59 -3.93
C TYR A 12 10.30 -1.73 -3.65
N ILE A 13 10.17 -2.93 -4.24
CA ILE A 13 10.85 -4.18 -3.83
C ILE A 13 12.37 -4.07 -3.55
N GLY A 14 13.07 -3.11 -4.17
CA GLY A 14 14.52 -2.88 -3.97
C GLY A 14 14.88 -1.66 -3.11
N GLN A 15 13.93 -1.03 -2.42
CA GLN A 15 14.17 0.17 -1.63
C GLN A 15 14.53 -0.17 -0.19
N ASP A 16 15.59 0.46 0.32
CA ASP A 16 16.13 0.22 1.67
C ASP A 16 15.08 0.43 2.79
N PHE A 17 14.12 1.33 2.59
CA PHE A 17 13.10 1.67 3.59
C PHE A 17 12.02 0.59 3.77
N ILE A 18 11.93 -0.43 2.90
CA ILE A 18 11.05 -1.59 3.15
C ILE A 18 11.57 -2.43 4.31
N HIS A 19 12.87 -2.42 4.57
CA HIS A 19 13.49 -3.25 5.59
C HIS A 19 13.66 -2.52 6.92
N ASP A 20 13.06 -1.33 7.08
CA ASP A 20 13.08 -0.61 8.35
C ASP A 20 12.19 -1.30 9.38
N ASP A 21 12.69 -1.46 10.61
CA ASP A 21 12.03 -2.19 11.72
C ASP A 21 10.67 -1.58 12.13
N ASN A 22 10.42 -0.32 11.76
CA ASN A 22 9.18 0.39 12.02
C ASN A 22 8.25 0.51 10.80
N SER A 23 8.52 -0.25 9.74
CA SER A 23 7.72 -0.26 8.52
C SER A 23 6.75 -1.45 8.46
N ILE A 24 5.55 -1.21 7.93
CA ILE A 24 4.55 -2.23 7.59
C ILE A 24 4.47 -2.27 6.08
N TYR A 25 4.92 -3.38 5.51
CA TYR A 25 4.84 -3.63 4.07
C TYR A 25 3.56 -4.39 3.73
N MET A 26 2.80 -3.87 2.76
CA MET A 26 1.59 -4.45 2.23
C MET A 26 1.73 -4.64 0.72
N ASP A 27 1.62 -5.90 0.28
CA ASP A 27 1.50 -6.24 -1.13
C ASP A 27 0.05 -6.00 -1.58
N MET A 28 -0.10 -5.12 -2.56
CA MET A 28 -1.36 -4.72 -3.17
C MET A 28 -1.35 -5.00 -4.68
N SER A 29 -0.32 -5.68 -5.18
CA SER A 29 -0.10 -5.90 -6.62
C SER A 29 -1.07 -6.90 -7.26
N ASP A 30 -1.86 -7.59 -6.43
CA ASP A 30 -2.96 -8.45 -6.86
C ASP A 30 -4.28 -7.71 -7.08
N ILE A 31 -4.39 -6.45 -6.63
CA ILE A 31 -5.59 -5.63 -6.81
C ILE A 31 -5.57 -5.06 -8.22
N THR A 32 -6.52 -5.48 -9.04
CA THR A 32 -6.77 -4.89 -10.36
C THR A 32 -7.70 -3.68 -10.24
N GLY A 33 -7.73 -2.80 -11.25
CA GLY A 33 -8.62 -1.64 -11.23
C GLY A 33 -8.09 -0.49 -10.38
N THR A 34 -6.76 -0.41 -10.23
CA THR A 34 -6.02 0.69 -9.58
C THR A 34 -5.15 1.49 -10.54
N ASP A 35 -4.90 0.98 -11.76
CA ASP A 35 -4.13 1.67 -12.80
C ASP A 35 -4.97 2.81 -13.42
N CYS A 36 -4.47 4.03 -13.28
CA CYS A 36 -5.07 5.31 -13.69
C CYS A 36 -6.41 5.69 -13.02
N TYR A 37 -7.22 4.72 -12.59
CA TYR A 37 -8.47 4.89 -11.85
C TYR A 37 -8.56 3.83 -10.76
N CYS A 38 -9.26 4.16 -9.66
CA CYS A 38 -9.64 3.22 -8.61
C CYS A 38 -11.13 2.93 -8.76
N ASP A 39 -11.48 1.74 -9.24
CA ASP A 39 -12.87 1.32 -9.34
C ASP A 39 -13.48 0.95 -7.96
N ASP A 40 -14.80 0.75 -7.92
CA ASP A 40 -15.52 0.49 -6.67
C ASP A 40 -15.08 -0.82 -6.00
N ASP A 41 -14.69 -1.84 -6.78
CA ASP A 41 -14.25 -3.13 -6.28
C ASP A 41 -12.84 -3.02 -5.68
N ALA A 42 -11.91 -2.36 -6.38
CA ALA A 42 -10.58 -2.03 -5.89
C ALA A 42 -10.66 -1.18 -4.60
N ALA A 43 -11.53 -0.17 -4.58
CA ALA A 43 -11.73 0.67 -3.40
C ALA A 43 -12.27 -0.12 -2.19
N ALA A 44 -13.18 -1.08 -2.42
CA ALA A 44 -13.69 -1.96 -1.37
C ALA A 44 -12.59 -2.88 -0.81
N GLU A 45 -11.78 -3.48 -1.68
CA GLU A 45 -10.67 -4.36 -1.31
C GLU A 45 -9.59 -3.60 -0.52
N ILE A 46 -9.17 -2.43 -1.01
CA ILE A 46 -8.20 -1.56 -0.33
C ILE A 46 -8.71 -1.22 1.07
N LYS A 47 -9.97 -0.79 1.20
CA LYS A 47 -10.58 -0.47 2.51
C LYS A 47 -10.59 -1.68 3.45
N GLY A 48 -10.87 -2.87 2.93
CA GLY A 48 -10.83 -4.11 3.69
C GLY A 48 -9.44 -4.39 4.27
N ARG A 49 -8.39 -4.21 3.47
CA ARG A 49 -6.99 -4.45 3.88
C ARG A 49 -6.46 -3.41 4.86
N ILE A 50 -6.76 -2.13 4.64
CA ILE A 50 -6.21 -1.04 5.45
C ILE A 50 -7.07 -0.67 6.66
N GLY A 51 -8.24 -1.28 6.84
CA GLY A 51 -9.24 -0.86 7.83
C GLY A 51 -8.74 -0.82 9.29
N ASN A 52 -7.75 -1.64 9.64
CA ASN A 52 -7.15 -1.67 10.98
C ASN A 52 -5.78 -0.95 11.07
N MET A 53 -5.36 -0.29 10.00
CA MET A 53 -4.05 0.35 9.95
C MET A 53 -4.06 1.70 10.66
N PRO A 54 -2.94 2.07 11.34
CA PRO A 54 -2.87 3.33 12.06
C PRO A 54 -2.92 4.53 11.11
N VAL A 55 -3.87 5.43 11.35
CA VAL A 55 -4.01 6.69 10.57
C VAL A 55 -2.77 7.58 10.74
N LYS A 56 -2.16 7.58 11.93
CA LYS A 56 -0.95 8.37 12.25
C LYS A 56 0.33 7.62 11.84
N ALA A 57 0.53 7.47 10.54
CA ALA A 57 1.72 6.88 9.93
C ALA A 57 2.11 7.69 8.68
N VAL A 58 3.34 7.51 8.20
CA VAL A 58 3.71 7.94 6.83
C VAL A 58 3.23 6.86 5.87
N HIS A 59 2.41 7.21 4.89
CA HIS A 59 1.86 6.26 3.92
C HIS A 59 2.55 6.42 2.57
N TYR A 60 3.21 5.37 2.10
CA TYR A 60 3.78 5.27 0.75
C TYR A 60 2.79 4.52 -0.13
N ILE A 61 2.42 5.15 -1.25
CA ILE A 61 1.43 4.65 -2.20
C ILE A 61 2.00 4.91 -3.58
N ASP A 62 2.15 3.87 -4.39
CA ASP A 62 2.48 4.01 -5.80
C ASP A 62 1.20 4.07 -6.66
N SER A 63 1.34 4.44 -7.93
CA SER A 63 0.21 4.81 -8.77
C SER A 63 -0.73 3.65 -9.13
N GLY A 64 -0.36 2.39 -8.84
CA GLY A 64 -1.08 1.23 -9.37
C GLY A 64 -0.92 1.08 -10.88
#